data_AF-A0A2V8MRK2-F1
#
_entry.id   AF-A0A2V8MRK2-F1
#
_cell.length_a   1.000
_cell.length_b   1.000
_cell.length_c   1.000
_cell.angle_alpha   90.00
_cell.angle_beta   90.00
_cell.angle_gamma   90.00
#
_symmetry.space_group_name_H-M   'P 1'
#
loop_
_entity.id
_entity.type
_entity.pdbx_description
1 polymer ?
#
loop_
_entity_poly.entity_id
_entity_poly.type
_entity_poly.pdbx_seq_one_letter_code
_entity_poly.pdbx_strand_id
1 'polypeptide(L)' 'EIERVNSPAEIYLVKILCVDGRRFTYEVRAELTEEAVAYIKSLIDAVVFSDMVIEQTAEGFEAREATTRLKKHS' A
#
# COMPACT_ATOMS: atom_id res chain seq x y z
N GLU A 1 5.12 10.17 -1.98
CA GLU A 1 4.50 10.59 -3.26
C GLU A 1 3.38 9.61 -3.57
N ILE A 2 2.17 10.10 -3.88
CA ILE A 2 0.99 9.26 -4.14
C ILE A 2 0.68 9.36 -5.63
N GLU A 3 0.79 8.25 -6.35
CA GLU A 3 0.55 8.18 -7.79
C GLU A 3 -0.86 7.61 -8.06
N ARG A 4 -1.64 8.27 -8.92
CA ARG A 4 -3.04 7.90 -9.24
C ARG A 4 -3.12 7.20 -10.59
N VAL A 5 -3.81 6.06 -10.68
CA VAL A 5 -4.08 5.35 -11.95
C VAL A 5 -5.56 5.53 -12.32
N ASN A 6 -5.83 6.23 -13.43
CA ASN A 6 -7.19 6.53 -13.91
C ASN A 6 -7.91 5.26 -14.42
N SER A 7 -8.70 4.59 -13.58
CA SER A 7 -9.62 3.51 -13.92
C SER A 7 -10.64 3.33 -12.79
N PRO A 8 -11.91 2.92 -13.04
CA PRO A 8 -12.93 2.71 -12.00
C PRO A 8 -12.59 1.65 -10.93
N ALA A 9 -11.47 0.95 -11.08
CA ALA A 9 -10.75 0.31 -9.99
C ALA A 9 -9.52 1.17 -9.69
N GLU A 10 -9.65 2.17 -8.83
CA GLU A 10 -8.53 3.04 -8.50
C GLU A 10 -7.47 2.23 -7.75
N ILE A 11 -6.30 2.06 -8.39
CA ILE A 11 -5.13 1.45 -7.77
C ILE A 11 -4.17 2.59 -7.43
N TYR A 12 -3.85 2.71 -6.15
CA TYR A 12 -2.89 3.67 -5.62
C TYR A 12 -1.59 2.97 -5.24
N LEU A 13 -0.46 3.54 -5.66
CA LEU A 13 0.85 3.06 -5.22
C LEU A 13 1.39 3.98 -4.13
N VAL A 14 1.60 3.42 -2.94
CA VAL A 14 2.19 4.10 -1.79
C VAL A 14 3.64 3.63 -1.65
N LYS A 15 4.57 4.44 -2.16
CA LYS A 15 6.02 4.18 -2.12
C LYS A 15 6.59 4.69 -0.80
N ILE A 16 7.15 3.78 0.00
CA ILE A 16 7.78 4.09 1.28
C ILE A 16 9.30 4.14 1.05
N LEU A 17 9.84 5.36 1.04
CA LEU A 17 11.20 5.67 0.56
C LEU A 17 12.31 5.35 1.56
N CYS A 18 12.00 5.33 2.85
CA CYS A 18 12.91 4.92 3.92
C CYS A 18 12.14 4.81 5.24
N VAL A 19 12.00 3.59 5.76
CA VAL A 19 11.69 3.35 7.19
C VAL A 19 12.76 2.41 7.69
N ASP A 20 13.52 2.82 8.70
CA ASP A 20 14.63 2.03 9.27
C ASP A 20 15.64 1.52 8.21
N GLY A 21 15.95 2.36 7.21
CA GLY A 21 16.86 2.00 6.10
C GLY A 21 16.25 1.07 5.04
N ARG A 22 15.00 0.63 5.21
CA ARG A 22 14.30 -0.26 4.28
C ARG A 22 13.39 0.52 3.32
N ARG A 23 13.25 -0.02 2.12
CA ARG A 23 12.39 0.49 1.05
C ARG A 23 11.39 -0.57 0.64
N PHE A 24 10.11 -0.22 0.67
CA PHE A 24 9.02 -1.11 0.30
C PHE A 24 7.86 -0.32 -0.31
N THR A 25 6.98 -1.02 -1.01
CA THR A 25 5.84 -0.43 -1.71
C THR A 25 4.56 -1.10 -1.26
N TYR A 26 3.54 -0.31 -0.94
CA TYR A 26 2.19 -0.81 -0.76
C TYR A 26 1.34 -0.45 -1.98
N GLU A 27 0.68 -1.44 -2.58
CA GLU A 27 -0.33 -1.26 -3.61
C GLU A 27 -1.71 -1.28 -2.95
N VAL A 28 -2.43 -0.18 -3.00
CA VAL A 28 -3.78 -0.04 -2.41
C VAL A 28 -4.80 -0.13 -3.53
N ARG A 29 -5.67 -1.13 -3.48
CA ARG A 29 -6.74 -1.37 -4.45
C ARG A 29 -8.08 -0.96 -3.86
N ALA A 30 -8.19 0.32 -3.55
CA ALA A 30 -9.35 0.94 -2.94
C ALA A 30 -9.22 2.46 -3.06
N GLU A 31 -10.29 3.19 -2.78
CA GLU A 31 -10.21 4.63 -2.61
C GLU A 31 -9.23 5.00 -1.49
N LEU A 32 -8.41 6.02 -1.72
CA LEU A 32 -7.41 6.46 -0.74
C LEU A 32 -8.04 7.39 0.31
N THR A 33 -8.88 6.81 1.17
CA THR A 33 -9.58 7.50 2.27
C THR A 33 -8.67 7.71 3.49
N GLU A 34 -9.13 8.48 4.48
CA GLU A 34 -8.42 8.63 5.76
C GLU A 34 -8.26 7.28 6.49
N GLU A 35 -9.24 6.39 6.35
CA GLU A 35 -9.20 5.03 6.90
C GLU A 35 -8.10 4.19 6.23
N ALA A 36 -7.99 4.25 4.91
CA ALA A 36 -6.91 3.59 4.17
C ALA A 36 -5.53 4.09 4.63
N VAL A 37 -5.40 5.40 4.83
CA VAL A 37 -4.15 6.01 5.33
C VAL A 37 -3.85 5.58 6.77
N ALA A 38 -4.86 5.51 7.65
CA ALA A 38 -4.69 5.03 9.02
C ALA A 38 -4.25 3.56 9.05
N TYR A 39 -4.84 2.73 8.19
CA TYR A 39 -4.46 1.34 8.05
C TYR A 39 -3.01 1.19 7.59
N ILE A 40 -2.58 1.94 6.56
CA ILE A 40 -1.18 1.95 6.10
C ILE A 40 -0.21 2.33 7.22
N LYS A 41 -0.55 3.36 8.02
CA LYS A 41 0.27 3.75 9.18
C LYS A 41 0.39 2.63 10.20
N SER A 42 -0.71 1.93 10.47
CA SER A 42 -0.71 0.78 11.40
C SER A 42 0.24 -0.34 10.95
N LEU A 43 0.36 -0.60 9.64
CA LEU A 43 1.31 -1.57 9.10
C LEU A 43 2.77 -1.13 9.28
N ILE A 44 3.04 0.17 9.11
CA ILE A 44 4.37 0.75 9.34
C ILE A 44 4.74 0.66 10.83
N ASP A 45 3.81 1.04 11.71
CA ASP A 45 4.01 0.97 13.17
C ASP A 45 4.20 -0.49 13.64
N ALA A 46 3.56 -1.45 12.96
CA ALA A 46 3.74 -2.88 13.18
C ALA A 46 5.00 -3.47 12.50
N VAL A 47 5.87 -2.64 11.91
CA VAL A 47 7.17 -3.07 11.35
C VAL A 47 7.00 -4.02 10.14
N VAL A 48 5.90 -3.90 9.39
CA VAL A 48 5.61 -4.72 8.20
C VAL A 48 6.37 -4.18 6.99
N PHE A 49 7.64 -4.54 6.89
CA PHE A 49 8.58 -3.99 5.90
C PHE A 49 8.73 -4.90 4.66
N SER A 50 7.63 -5.17 3.98
CA SER A 50 7.57 -5.95 2.74
C SER A 50 6.73 -5.23 1.68
N ASP A 51 6.86 -5.65 0.43
CA ASP A 51 5.97 -5.17 -0.63
C ASP A 51 4.59 -5.81 -0.40
N MET A 52 3.54 -4.98 -0.22
CA MET A 52 2.21 -5.45 0.18
C MET A 52 1.15 -5.02 -0.83
N VAL A 53 0.10 -5.83 -0.96
CA VAL A 53 -1.16 -5.46 -1.61
C VAL A 53 -2.20 -5.27 -0.51
N ILE A 54 -2.85 -4.11 -0.50
CA ILE A 54 -3.89 -3.71 0.44
C ILE A 54 -5.20 -3.64 -0.33
N GLU A 55 -6.20 -4.42 0.08
CA GLU A 55 -7.50 -4.53 -0.56
C GLU A 55 -8.59 -4.18 0.45
N GLN A 56 -9.65 -3.51 -0.01
CA GLN A 56 -10.84 -3.28 0.80
C GLN A 56 -11.77 -4.49 0.71
N THR A 57 -12.14 -5.06 1.86
CA THR A 57 -13.06 -6.18 2.01
C THR A 57 -14.31 -5.72 2.79
N ALA A 58 -15.28 -6.62 2.96
CA ALA A 58 -16.48 -6.33 3.74
C ALA A 58 -16.18 -6.12 5.25
N GLU A 59 -15.03 -6.59 5.73
CA GLU A 59 -14.61 -6.53 7.13
C GLU A 59 -13.62 -5.39 7.42
N GLY A 60 -13.16 -4.69 6.38
CA GLY A 60 -12.21 -3.58 6.48
C GLY A 60 -11.09 -3.69 5.45
N PHE A 61 -9.88 -3.25 5.81
CA PHE A 61 -8.70 -3.40 4.96
C PHE A 61 -7.92 -4.66 5.31
N GLU A 62 -7.49 -5.38 4.27
CA GLU A 62 -6.63 -6.55 4.39
C GLU A 62 -5.34 -6.33 3.62
N ALA A 63 -4.21 -6.72 4.22
CA ALA A 63 -2.89 -6.64 3.63
C ALA A 63 -2.33 -8.04 3.41
N ARG A 64 -1.81 -8.30 2.22
CA ARG A 64 -1.09 -9.53 1.89
C ARG A 64 0.24 -9.22 1.21
N GLU A 65 1.23 -10.08 1.41
CA GLU A 65 2.50 -9.93 0.71
C GLU A 65 2.28 -10.02 -0.81
N ALA A 66 2.92 -9.11 -1.53
CA ALA A 66 2.91 -9.13 -2.97
C ALA A 66 3.69 -10.36 -3.47
N THR A 67 3.00 -11.27 -4.16
CA THR A 67 3.61 -12.46 -4.77
C THR A 67 4.40 -12.12 -6.04
N THR A 68 4.24 -10.90 -6.55
CA THR A 68 4.93 -10.36 -7.69
C THR A 68 5.67 -9.09 -7.30
N ARG A 69 6.76 -8.79 -8.03
CA ARG A 69 7.50 -7.54 -7.82
C ARG A 69 6.58 -6.38 -8.20
N LEU A 70 6.07 -5.65 -7.20
CA LEU A 70 5.38 -4.39 -7.42
C LEU A 70 6.31 -3.46 -8.19
N LYS A 71 5.78 -2.68 -9.13
CA LYS A 71 6.57 -1.77 -9.97
C LYS A 71 7.30 -0.75 -9.08
N LYS A 72 8.53 -1.08 -8.70
CA LYS A 72 9.52 -0.12 -8.20
C LYS A 72 9.89 0.70 -9.42
N HIS A 73 9.50 1.96 -9.45
CA HIS A 73 9.81 2.83 -10.59
C HIS A 73 11.32 2.79 -10.86
N SER A 74 11.66 2.53 -12.12
CA SER A 74 12.92 2.91 -12.76
C SER A 74 13.18 4.40 -12.61
#